data_AF-A0A2T2UM58-F1
#
_entry.id   AF-A0A2T2UM58-F1
#
_cell.length_a   1.000
_cell.length_b   1.000
_cell.length_c   1.000
_cell.angle_alpha   90.00
_cell.angle_beta   90.00
_cell.angle_gamma   90.00
#
_symmetry.space_group_name_H-M   'P 1'
#
loop_
_entity.id
_entity.type
_entity.pdbx_description
1 polymer ?
#
loop_
_entity_poly.entity_id
_entity_poly.type
_entity_poly.pdbx_seq_one_letter_code
_entity_poly.pdbx_strand_id
1 'polypeptide(L)' 'LFEALRSRRTQLAQEQDVPPYVIFNDKTLRAMVEHRPQTRSAFRDLHGVGDVKLERYGDLFLDTIRQHA' A
#
# COMPACT_ATOMS: atom_id res chain seq x y z
N LEU A 1 5.34 6.70 -8.87
CA LEU A 1 4.51 5.73 -8.12
C LEU A 1 5.24 5.13 -6.90
N PHE A 2 6.37 4.43 -7.05
CA PHE A 2 7.07 3.81 -5.90
C PHE A 2 7.39 4.79 -4.76
N GLU A 3 7.98 5.95 -5.07
CA GLU A 3 8.27 7.00 -4.08
C GLU A 3 7.01 7.55 -3.40
N ALA A 4 5.90 7.70 -4.14
CA ALA A 4 4.63 8.14 -3.59
C ALA A 4 4.07 7.12 -2.57
N LEU A 5 4.11 5.82 -2.91
CA LEU A 5 3.68 4.75 -2.01
C LEU A 5 4.59 4.64 -0.79
N ARG A 6 5.91 4.82 -0.99
CA ARG A 6 6.89 4.85 0.11
C ARG A 6 6.62 6.02 1.06
N SER A 7 6.36 7.20 0.53
CA SER A 7 6.00 8.38 1.32
C SER A 7 4.71 8.16 2.09
N ARG A 8 3.66 7.65 1.43
CA ARG A 8 2.37 7.34 2.06
C ARG A 8 2.52 6.32 3.19
N ARG A 9 3.33 5.28 2.98
CA ARG A 9 3.67 4.29 4.01
C ARG A 9 4.35 4.93 5.21
N THR A 10 5.35 5.77 4.98
CA THR A 10 6.09 6.44 6.06
C THR A 10 5.18 7.35 6.88
N GLN A 11 4.29 8.11 6.23
CA GLN A 11 3.30 8.93 6.93
C GLN A 11 2.40 8.08 7.82
N LEU A 12 1.82 7.00 7.30
CA LEU A 12 0.96 6.11 8.08
C LEU A 12 1.68 5.43 9.24
N ALA A 13 2.94 5.09 9.04
CA ALA A 13 3.80 4.51 10.06
C ALA A 13 4.06 5.51 11.20
N GLN A 14 4.33 6.77 10.87
CA GLN A 14 4.49 7.85 11.84
C GLN A 14 3.19 8.14 12.60
N GLU A 15 2.06 8.21 11.89
CA GLU A 15 0.74 8.43 12.50
C GLU A 15 0.35 7.36 13.53
N GLN A 16 0.84 6.14 13.35
CA GLN A 16 0.55 5.00 14.22
C GLN A 16 1.68 4.67 15.19
N ASP A 17 2.77 5.45 15.19
CA ASP A 17 3.97 5.19 15.97
C ASP A 17 4.53 3.75 15.78
N VAL A 18 4.51 3.28 14.52
CA VAL A 18 5.03 1.96 14.15
C VAL A 18 6.11 2.08 13.07
N PRO A 19 7.01 1.09 12.96
CA PRO A 19 7.97 1.06 11.86
C PRO A 19 7.29 0.89 10.48
N PRO A 20 7.77 1.52 9.39
CA PRO A 20 7.13 1.47 8.08
C PRO A 20 6.88 0.07 7.50
N TYR A 21 7.77 -0.88 7.78
CA TYR A 21 7.63 -2.26 7.32
C TYR A 21 6.39 -2.97 7.90
N VAL A 22 5.87 -2.50 9.03
CA VAL A 22 4.62 -3.03 9.65
C VAL A 22 3.43 -2.77 8.74
N ILE A 23 3.37 -1.58 8.13
CA ILE A 23 2.32 -1.20 7.17
C ILE A 23 2.44 -2.08 5.92
N PHE A 24 3.53 -1.93 5.16
CA PHE A 24 3.85 -2.78 4.01
C PHE A 24 5.36 -2.93 3.82
N ASN A 25 5.80 -4.14 3.49
CA ASN A 25 7.18 -4.39 3.09
C ASN A 25 7.46 -3.84 1.70
N ASP A 26 8.73 -3.58 1.40
CA ASP A 26 9.16 -3.10 0.07
C ASP A 26 8.73 -4.05 -1.06
N LYS A 27 8.68 -5.37 -0.80
CA LYS A 27 8.17 -6.36 -1.75
C LYS A 27 6.72 -6.07 -2.17
N THR A 28 5.85 -5.73 -1.21
CA THR A 28 4.45 -5.41 -1.50
C THR A 28 4.33 -4.06 -2.21
N LEU A 29 5.14 -3.06 -1.83
CA LEU A 29 5.16 -1.77 -2.55
C LEU A 29 5.60 -1.95 -4.01
N ARG A 30 6.59 -2.79 -4.28
CA ARG A 30 7.01 -3.11 -5.66
C ARG A 30 5.90 -3.82 -6.43
N ALA A 31 5.23 -4.78 -5.80
CA ALA A 31 4.09 -5.48 -6.42
C ALA A 31 2.94 -4.50 -6.75
N MET A 32 2.66 -3.51 -5.90
CA MET A 32 1.68 -2.45 -6.20
C MET A 32 2.08 -1.62 -7.42
N VAL A 33 3.37 -1.32 -7.59
CA VAL A 33 3.88 -0.56 -8.75
C VAL A 33 3.79 -1.39 -10.04
N GLU A 34 4.09 -2.68 -9.95
CA GLU A 34 4.09 -3.62 -11.07
C GLU A 34 2.65 -3.94 -11.55
N HIS A 35 1.76 -4.29 -10.61
CA HIS A 35 0.38 -4.68 -10.94
C HIS A 35 -0.61 -3.52 -11.03
N ARG A 36 -0.28 -2.35 -10.46
CA ARG A 36 -1.12 -1.13 -10.41
C ARG A 36 -2.60 -1.42 -10.12
N PRO A 37 -2.92 -2.13 -9.02
CA PRO A 37 -4.30 -2.48 -8.71
C PRO A 37 -5.20 -1.25 -8.64
N GLN A 38 -6.37 -1.34 -9.28
CA GLN A 38 -7.38 -0.28 -9.30
C GLN A 38 -8.58 -0.59 -8.38
N THR A 39 -8.67 -1.83 -7.89
CA THR A 39 -9.78 -2.33 -7.08
C THR A 39 -9.26 -3.01 -5.81
N ARG A 40 -10.11 -3.06 -4.78
CA ARG A 40 -9.78 -3.79 -3.53
C ARG A 40 -9.50 -5.27 -3.76
N SER A 41 -10.20 -5.90 -4.71
CA SER A 41 -9.97 -7.31 -5.06
C SER A 41 -8.55 -7.50 -5.63
N ALA A 42 -8.17 -6.70 -6.63
CA ALA A 42 -6.83 -6.77 -7.20
C ALA A 42 -5.74 -6.41 -6.17
N PHE A 43 -6.04 -5.52 -5.22
CA PHE A 43 -5.13 -5.19 -4.13
C PHE A 43 -4.96 -6.34 -3.12
N ARG A 44 -6.04 -7.08 -2.83
CA ARG A 44 -6.01 -8.29 -1.98
C ARG A 44 -5.14 -9.38 -2.59
N ASP A 45 -5.13 -9.51 -3.91
CA ASP A 45 -4.34 -10.53 -4.61
C ASP A 45 -2.82 -10.27 -4.52
N LEU A 46 -2.39 -9.10 -4.03
CA LEU A 46 -0.98 -8.80 -3.83
C LEU A 46 -0.38 -9.57 -2.64
N HIS A 47 0.80 -10.13 -2.87
CA HIS A 47 1.54 -10.86 -1.84
C HIS A 47 1.86 -9.98 -0.61
N GLY A 48 1.33 -10.38 0.55
CA GLY A 48 1.51 -9.69 1.83
C GLY A 48 0.42 -8.70 2.21
N VAL A 49 -0.67 -8.64 1.42
CA VAL A 49 -1.90 -7.92 1.77
C VAL A 49 -2.92 -8.90 2.36
N GLY A 50 -3.01 -8.95 3.68
CA GLY A 50 -4.09 -9.66 4.37
C GLY A 50 -5.35 -8.80 4.52
N ASP A 51 -6.47 -9.41 4.91
CA ASP A 51 -7.77 -8.72 5.06
C ASP A 51 -7.71 -7.51 5.99
N VAL A 52 -7.00 -7.62 7.11
CA VAL A 52 -6.84 -6.51 8.07
C VAL A 52 -6.10 -5.32 7.43
N LYS A 53 -5.09 -5.58 6.59
CA LYS A 53 -4.32 -4.54 5.91
C LYS A 53 -5.12 -3.94 4.76
N LEU A 54 -5.90 -4.75 4.06
CA LEU A 54 -6.81 -4.30 3.02
C LEU A 54 -7.87 -3.36 3.60
N GLU A 55 -8.49 -3.73 4.72
CA GLU A 55 -9.51 -2.92 5.39
C GLU A 55 -8.94 -1.58 5.88
N ARG A 56 -7.73 -1.60 6.46
CA ARG A 56 -7.10 -0.39 7.05
C ARG A 56 -6.43 0.52 6.02
N TYR A 57 -5.80 -0.05 5.01
CA TYR A 57 -4.90 0.68 4.12
C TYR A 57 -5.26 0.58 2.64
N GLY A 58 -6.13 -0.37 2.26
CA GLY A 58 -6.44 -0.64 0.86
C GLY A 58 -6.85 0.60 0.11
N ASP A 59 -7.83 1.36 0.62
CA ASP A 59 -8.30 2.57 -0.05
C ASP A 59 -7.24 3.65 -0.15
N LEU A 60 -6.46 3.88 0.91
CA LEU A 60 -5.42 4.91 0.94
C LEU A 60 -4.33 4.65 -0.10
N PHE A 61 -3.92 3.39 -0.25
CA PHE A 61 -2.92 3.02 -1.24
C PHE A 61 -3.51 2.97 -2.65
N LEU A 62 -4.74 2.48 -2.81
CA LEU A 62 -5.46 2.53 -4.08
C LEU A 62 -5.65 3.96 -4.59
N ASP A 63 -5.99 4.91 -3.72
CA ASP A 63 -6.05 6.34 -4.05
C ASP A 63 -4.69 6.87 -4.50
N THR A 64 -3.64 6.54 -3.75
CA THR A 64 -2.27 6.94 -4.11
C THR A 64 -1.87 6.41 -5.49
N ILE A 65 -2.24 5.16 -5.80
CA ILE A 65 -2.01 4.53 -7.10
C ILE A 65 -2.80 5.25 -8.19
N ARG A 66 -4.10 5.52 -7.98
CA ARG A 66 -4.96 6.23 -8.94
C ARG A 66 -4.47 7.65 -9.26
N GLN A 67 -3.96 8.36 -8.26
CA GLN A 67 -3.42 9.72 -8.44
C GLN A 67 -2.12 9.76 -9.26
N HIS A 68 -1.42 8.62 -9.37
CA HIS A 68 -0.13 8.51 -10.06
C HIS A 68 -0.16 7.43 -11.16
N ALA A 69 -1.37 7.09 -11.64
CA ALA A 69 -1.62 6.08 -12.66
C ALA A 69 -1.20 6.58 -14.04
#